data_AF-A0A126ZHI8-F1
#
_entry.id   AF-A0A126ZHI8-F1
#
_cell.length_a   1.000
_cell.length_b   1.000
_cell.length_c   1.000
_cell.angle_alpha   90.00
_cell.angle_beta   90.00
_cell.angle_gamma   90.00
#
_symmetry.space_group_name_H-M   'P 1'
#
loop_
_entity.id
_entity.type
_entity.pdbx_description
1 polymer ?
#
loop_
_entity_poly.entity_id
_entity_poly.type
_entity_poly.pdbx_seq_one_letter_code
_entity_poly.pdbx_strand_id
1 'polypeptide(L)'
;MATLLGALAPVLAVRAQTPMQTPLQAPAQSQGRGELLYSTHCVTCHTTEMHWRDKKAATDWSSLMFQVRRWQDASGLGWNESDIQAVSRYLNERFYRYPPMVAPVARAQPVGPDGR
;
A
#
# COMPACT_ATOMS: atom_id res chain seq x y z
N MET A 1 83.81 -20.21 -6.35
CA MET A 1 82.54 -20.85 -6.75
C MET A 1 81.41 -19.87 -6.46
N ALA A 2 80.63 -19.56 -7.49
CA ALA A 2 79.57 -18.55 -7.50
C ALA A 2 78.25 -19.11 -6.97
N THR A 3 77.42 -18.24 -6.36
CA THR A 3 75.93 -18.20 -6.37
C THR A 3 75.51 -17.02 -5.47
N LEU A 4 75.17 -15.85 -6.03
CA LEU A 4 73.84 -15.37 -6.45
C LEU A 4 72.89 -15.00 -5.28
N LEU A 5 72.91 -13.72 -4.88
CA LEU A 5 71.85 -13.06 -4.11
C LEU A 5 70.72 -12.66 -5.09
N GLY A 6 69.59 -13.34 -5.04
CA GLY A 6 68.39 -12.99 -5.79
C GLY A 6 67.51 -12.03 -5.00
N ALA A 7 67.31 -10.80 -5.51
CA ALA A 7 66.35 -9.84 -4.97
C ALA A 7 64.93 -10.18 -5.45
N LEU A 8 63.99 -10.33 -4.51
CA LEU A 8 62.57 -10.46 -4.79
C LEU A 8 61.95 -9.06 -4.94
N ALA A 9 61.51 -8.72 -6.16
CA ALA A 9 60.69 -7.53 -6.39
C ALA A 9 59.21 -7.83 -6.08
N PRO A 10 58.44 -6.89 -5.48
CA PRO A 10 57.03 -7.09 -5.26
C PRO A 10 56.26 -6.82 -6.56
N VAL A 11 55.39 -7.76 -6.94
CA VAL A 11 54.42 -7.56 -8.02
C VAL A 11 53.30 -6.66 -7.48
N LEU A 12 53.23 -5.41 -7.96
CA LEU A 12 52.06 -4.55 -7.74
C LEU A 12 50.87 -5.15 -8.48
N ALA A 13 49.93 -5.75 -7.76
CA ALA A 13 48.64 -6.14 -8.31
C ALA A 13 47.74 -4.89 -8.40
N VAL A 14 47.63 -4.31 -9.60
CA VAL A 14 46.64 -3.27 -9.92
C VAL A 14 45.26 -3.91 -9.86
N ARG A 15 44.44 -3.51 -8.88
CA ARG A 15 43.05 -3.93 -8.78
C ARG A 15 42.23 -3.26 -9.88
N ALA A 16 41.75 -4.05 -10.84
CA ALA A 16 40.73 -3.61 -11.78
C ALA A 16 39.44 -3.31 -11.01
N GLN A 17 39.00 -2.06 -11.08
CA GLN A 17 37.79 -1.56 -10.42
C GLN A 17 36.59 -1.95 -11.28
N THR A 18 35.70 -2.79 -10.77
CA THR A 18 34.42 -3.08 -11.43
C THR A 18 33.54 -1.82 -11.41
N PRO A 19 32.93 -1.40 -12.53
CA PRO A 19 32.00 -0.29 -12.53
C PRO A 19 30.76 -0.66 -11.69
N MET A 20 30.43 0.16 -10.70
CA MET A 20 29.15 0.06 -9.99
C MET A 20 28.04 0.32 -10.99
N GLN A 21 27.24 -0.71 -11.25
CA GLN A 21 26.02 -0.59 -12.04
C GLN A 21 24.93 -0.09 -11.10
N THR A 22 24.41 1.11 -11.34
CA THR A 22 23.23 1.62 -10.63
C THR A 22 22.04 0.74 -11.03
N PRO A 23 21.40 0.01 -10.11
CA PRO A 23 20.21 -0.77 -10.46
C PRO A 23 19.12 0.19 -10.94
N LEU A 24 18.51 -0.10 -12.09
CA LEU A 24 17.24 0.52 -12.49
C LEU A 24 16.22 0.16 -11.40
N GLN A 25 15.87 1.14 -10.56
CA GLN A 25 14.75 1.01 -9.63
C GLN A 25 13.48 0.88 -10.48
N ALA A 26 12.81 -0.26 -10.40
CA ALA A 26 11.46 -0.42 -10.95
C ALA A 26 10.57 0.69 -10.36
N PRO A 27 9.60 1.24 -11.11
CA PRO A 27 8.68 2.24 -10.58
C PRO A 27 8.00 1.63 -9.35
N ALA A 28 8.23 2.24 -8.18
CA ALA A 28 7.44 1.94 -7.01
C ALA A 28 5.98 2.18 -7.40
N GLN A 29 5.15 1.13 -7.41
CA GLN A 29 3.71 1.33 -7.57
C GLN A 29 3.28 2.23 -6.42
N SER A 30 2.87 3.46 -6.73
CA SER A 30 2.47 4.41 -5.70
C SER A 30 1.32 3.82 -4.91
N GLN A 31 1.52 3.60 -3.61
CA GLN A 31 0.44 3.15 -2.73
C GLN A 31 -0.74 4.11 -2.86
N GLY A 32 -1.95 3.57 -2.96
CA GLY A 32 -3.16 4.39 -2.92
C GLY A 32 -3.29 5.09 -1.58
N ARG A 33 -4.01 6.23 -1.54
CA ARG A 33 -4.22 7.01 -0.30
C ARG A 33 -4.70 6.15 0.88
N GLY A 34 -5.64 5.24 0.63
CA GLY A 34 -6.18 4.34 1.66
C GLY A 34 -5.18 3.32 2.19
N GLU A 35 -4.32 2.77 1.32
CA GLU A 35 -3.27 1.83 1.71
C GLU A 35 -2.20 2.52 2.58
N LEU A 36 -1.79 3.73 2.18
CA LEU A 36 -0.83 4.53 2.92
C LEU A 36 -1.35 4.84 4.33
N LEU A 37 -2.59 5.29 4.44
CA LEU A 37 -3.21 5.60 5.73
C LEU A 37 -3.36 4.35 6.61
N TYR A 38 -3.79 3.24 6.01
CA TYR A 38 -3.91 1.97 6.73
C TYR A 38 -2.59 1.49 7.30
N SER A 39 -1.55 1.41 6.45
CA SER A 39 -0.23 0.89 6.83
C SER A 39 0.47 1.76 7.87
N THR A 40 0.18 3.07 7.87
CA THR A 40 0.78 4.01 8.83
C THR A 40 0.07 4.00 10.18
N HIS A 41 -1.26 3.83 10.21
CA HIS A 41 -2.05 4.13 11.41
C HIS A 41 -2.84 2.94 11.96
N CYS A 42 -3.36 2.04 11.12
CA CYS A 42 -4.30 1.02 11.58
C CYS A 42 -3.62 -0.21 12.20
N VAL A 43 -2.37 -0.49 11.82
CA VAL A 43 -1.62 -1.67 12.30
C VAL A 43 -0.66 -1.35 13.45
N THR A 44 -0.75 -0.16 14.02
CA THR A 44 0.10 0.30 15.14
C THR A 44 -0.40 -0.22 16.49
N CYS A 45 -1.72 -0.34 16.66
CA CYS A 45 -2.35 -0.78 17.90
C CYS A 45 -2.83 -2.24 17.87
N HIS A 46 -3.00 -2.83 16.69
CA HIS A 46 -3.43 -4.22 16.52
C HIS A 46 -2.91 -4.82 15.21
N THR A 47 -2.91 -6.15 15.12
CA THR A 47 -2.51 -6.85 13.89
C THR A 47 -3.64 -6.84 12.85
N THR A 48 -3.33 -7.35 11.67
CA THR A 48 -4.28 -7.52 10.57
C THR A 48 -5.38 -8.54 10.86
N GLU A 49 -5.23 -9.40 11.89
CA GLU A 49 -6.22 -10.41 12.30
C GLU A 49 -7.59 -9.85 12.62
N MET A 50 -7.64 -8.58 13.02
CA MET A 50 -8.87 -7.83 13.26
C MET A 50 -9.84 -7.88 12.05
N HIS A 51 -9.33 -8.09 10.83
CA HIS A 51 -10.14 -8.13 9.62
C HIS A 51 -10.82 -9.48 9.34
N TRP A 52 -10.33 -10.60 9.89
CA TRP A 52 -10.86 -11.93 9.58
C TRP A 52 -11.27 -12.79 10.78
N ARG A 53 -10.88 -12.43 12.02
CA ARG A 53 -11.27 -13.18 13.23
C ARG A 53 -12.79 -13.37 13.35
N ASP A 54 -13.23 -14.45 14.01
CA ASP A 54 -14.64 -14.85 14.13
C ASP A 54 -15.58 -13.72 14.54
N LYS A 55 -15.14 -12.88 15.47
CA LYS A 55 -15.92 -11.74 16.00
C LYS A 55 -15.62 -10.41 15.31
N LYS A 56 -15.27 -10.40 14.03
CA LYS A 56 -15.07 -9.14 13.28
C LYS A 56 -16.36 -8.32 13.28
N ALA A 57 -16.24 -7.01 13.54
CA ALA A 57 -17.40 -6.15 13.79
C ALA A 57 -18.11 -5.67 12.51
N ALA A 58 -17.37 -5.51 11.41
CA ALA A 58 -17.95 -5.09 10.13
C ALA A 58 -18.56 -6.31 9.43
N THR A 59 -19.81 -6.20 9.03
CA THR A 59 -20.60 -7.25 8.34
C THR A 59 -21.04 -6.84 6.92
N ASP A 60 -20.84 -5.58 6.56
CA ASP A 60 -21.18 -4.98 5.27
C ASP A 60 -20.34 -3.70 5.04
N TRP A 61 -20.54 -3.05 3.89
CA TRP A 61 -19.83 -1.81 3.54
C TRP A 61 -20.07 -0.67 4.55
N SER A 62 -21.30 -0.49 5.00
CA SER A 62 -21.69 0.60 5.90
C SER A 62 -21.05 0.44 7.28
N SER A 63 -21.09 -0.77 7.83
CA SER A 63 -20.44 -1.12 9.09
C SER A 63 -18.92 -1.08 8.97
N LEU A 64 -18.32 -1.39 7.81
CA LEU A 64 -16.89 -1.18 7.59
C LEU A 64 -16.51 0.31 7.66
N MET A 65 -17.23 1.18 6.93
CA MET A 65 -17.00 2.63 7.00
C MET A 65 -17.19 3.17 8.42
N PHE A 66 -18.22 2.70 9.12
CA PHE A 66 -18.46 3.05 10.53
C PHE A 66 -17.27 2.69 11.42
N GLN A 67 -16.73 1.47 11.28
CA GLN A 67 -15.58 1.03 12.06
C GLN A 67 -14.34 1.87 11.76
N VAL A 68 -14.07 2.20 10.50
CA VAL A 68 -12.94 3.08 10.12
C VAL A 68 -13.10 4.45 10.77
N ARG A 69 -14.29 5.07 10.68
CA ARG A 69 -14.57 6.37 11.34
C ARG A 69 -14.34 6.29 12.84
N ARG A 70 -14.95 5.30 13.51
CA ARG A 70 -14.83 5.11 14.96
C ARG A 70 -13.38 5.00 15.42
N TRP A 71 -12.56 4.23 14.71
CA TRP A 71 -11.17 3.98 15.14
C TRP A 71 -10.22 5.13 14.79
N GLN A 72 -10.44 5.84 13.68
CA GLN A 72 -9.67 7.06 13.43
C GLN A 72 -10.00 8.18 14.43
N ASP A 73 -11.26 8.27 14.89
CA ASP A 73 -11.68 9.20 15.95
C ASP A 73 -11.03 8.82 17.29
N ALA A 74 -11.07 7.54 17.65
CA ALA A 74 -10.45 7.02 18.86
C ALA A 74 -8.92 7.25 18.88
N SER A 75 -8.30 7.32 17.70
CA SER A 75 -6.87 7.57 17.53
C SER A 75 -6.54 9.06 17.32
N GLY A 76 -7.54 9.95 17.31
CA GLY A 76 -7.35 11.40 17.15
C GLY A 76 -6.77 11.83 15.80
N LEU A 77 -7.01 11.06 14.73
CA LEU A 77 -6.34 11.29 13.43
C LEU A 77 -6.96 12.42 12.59
N GLY A 78 -8.20 12.82 12.88
CA GLY A 78 -8.87 13.94 12.21
C GLY A 78 -9.09 13.73 10.71
N TRP A 79 -9.29 12.48 10.27
CA TRP A 79 -9.51 12.19 8.87
C TRP A 79 -10.85 12.74 8.39
N ASN A 80 -10.84 13.29 7.17
CA ASN A 80 -12.05 13.70 6.48
C ASN A 80 -12.77 12.50 5.85
N GLU A 81 -13.95 12.76 5.28
CA GLU A 81 -14.78 11.70 4.67
C GLU A 81 -14.08 10.97 3.53
N SER A 82 -13.30 11.69 2.70
CA SER A 82 -12.59 11.08 1.59
C SER A 82 -11.51 10.11 2.03
N ASP A 83 -10.80 10.42 3.12
CA ASP A 83 -9.78 9.55 3.70
C ASP A 83 -10.42 8.32 4.34
N ILE A 84 -11.52 8.49 5.08
CA ILE A 84 -12.32 7.39 5.64
C ILE A 84 -12.80 6.47 4.51
N GLN A 85 -13.33 7.03 3.42
CA GLN A 85 -13.78 6.23 2.28
C GLN A 85 -12.60 5.52 1.60
N ALA A 86 -11.46 6.20 1.40
CA ALA A 86 -10.28 5.60 0.76
C ALA A 86 -9.74 4.40 1.56
N VAL A 87 -9.62 4.53 2.87
CA VAL A 87 -9.22 3.41 3.75
C VAL A 87 -10.25 2.30 3.73
N SER A 88 -11.55 2.63 3.77
CA SER A 88 -12.63 1.64 3.70
C SER A 88 -12.60 0.85 2.39
N ARG A 89 -12.36 1.51 1.25
CA ARG A 89 -12.19 0.85 -0.05
C ARG A 89 -11.01 -0.11 -0.04
N TYR A 90 -9.84 0.37 0.41
CA TYR A 90 -8.64 -0.45 0.52
C TYR A 90 -8.87 -1.70 1.40
N LEU A 91 -9.45 -1.52 2.59
CA LEU A 91 -9.79 -2.64 3.48
C LEU A 91 -10.77 -3.61 2.83
N ASN A 92 -11.77 -3.09 2.12
CA ASN A 92 -12.76 -3.91 1.46
C ASN A 92 -12.16 -4.75 0.34
N GLU A 93 -11.29 -4.15 -0.49
CA GLU A 93 -10.57 -4.84 -1.55
C GLU A 93 -9.57 -5.86 -0.99
N ARG A 94 -8.92 -5.54 0.13
CA ARG A 94 -7.87 -6.41 0.69
C ARG A 94 -8.40 -7.58 1.50
N PHE A 95 -9.49 -7.38 2.25
CA PHE A 95 -9.95 -8.33 3.28
C PHE A 95 -11.44 -8.68 3.23
N TYR A 96 -12.34 -7.70 3.04
CA TYR A 96 -13.77 -7.92 3.33
C TYR A 96 -14.62 -8.32 2.14
N ARG A 97 -14.37 -7.77 0.94
CA ARG A 97 -15.09 -8.06 -0.31
C ARG A 97 -16.62 -7.84 -0.23
N TYR A 98 -17.07 -6.90 0.59
CA TYR A 98 -18.47 -6.50 0.64
C TYR A 98 -18.88 -5.77 -0.65
N PRO A 99 -20.12 -5.97 -1.13
CA PRO A 99 -20.62 -5.19 -2.25
C PRO A 99 -20.63 -3.70 -1.87
N PRO A 100 -20.11 -2.80 -2.71
CA PRO A 100 -20.27 -1.37 -2.47
C PRO A 100 -21.77 -1.06 -2.44
N MET A 101 -22.18 -0.08 -1.62
CA MET A 101 -23.50 0.51 -1.78
C MET A 101 -23.52 1.24 -3.13
N VAL A 102 -23.86 0.51 -4.18
CA VAL A 102 -24.35 1.13 -5.39
C VAL A 102 -25.74 1.63 -4.99
N ALA A 103 -25.88 2.92 -4.67
CA ALA A 103 -27.17 3.55 -4.86
C ALA A 103 -27.60 3.13 -6.28
N PRO A 104 -28.80 2.55 -6.49
CA PRO A 104 -29.22 2.15 -7.83
C PRO A 104 -28.87 3.32 -8.74
N VAL A 105 -28.00 3.08 -9.72
CA VAL A 105 -27.83 4.05 -10.80
C VAL A 105 -29.25 4.19 -11.31
N ALA A 106 -29.91 5.30 -10.99
CA ALA A 106 -31.18 5.64 -11.60
C ALA A 106 -30.86 5.51 -13.07
N ARG A 107 -31.40 4.45 -13.70
CA ARG A 107 -31.17 4.18 -15.11
C ARG A 107 -31.40 5.52 -15.77
N ALA A 108 -30.36 6.10 -16.36
CA ALA A 108 -30.51 7.28 -17.17
C ALA A 108 -31.62 6.90 -18.15
N GLN A 109 -32.79 7.48 -17.96
CA GLN A 109 -33.89 7.27 -18.89
C GLN A 109 -33.31 7.71 -20.23
N PRO A 110 -33.40 6.89 -21.30
CA PRO A 110 -33.02 7.39 -22.60
C PRO A 110 -33.87 8.64 -22.83
N VAL A 111 -33.23 9.79 -23.01
CA VAL A 111 -33.91 10.98 -23.50
C VAL A 111 -34.43 10.56 -24.89
N GLY A 112 -35.74 10.41 -25.01
CA GLY A 112 -36.39 10.14 -26.28
C GLY A 112 -36.16 11.30 -27.24
N PRO A 113 -36.05 11.05 -28.56
CA PRO A 113 -35.87 12.12 -29.53
C PRO A 113 -37.23 12.70 -29.92
N ASP A 114 -37.69 13.70 -29.17
CA ASP A 114 -38.88 14.46 -29.50
C ASP A 114 -38.75 15.85 -28.81
N GLY A 115 -38.47 16.96 -29.50
CA GLY A 115 -38.75 17.27 -30.89
C GLY A 115 -40.11 17.95 -31.04
N ARG A 116 -40.39 19.00 -30.25
CA ARG A 116 -41.33 20.09 -30.59
C ARG A 116 -40.97 21.37 -29.85
#